data_AF-A0A813FZL3-F1
#
_entry.id   AF-A0A813FZL3-F1
#
_cell.length_a   1.000
_cell.length_b   1.000
_cell.length_c   1.000
_cell.angle_alpha   90.00
_cell.angle_beta   90.00
_cell.angle_gamma   90.00
#
_symmetry.space_group_name_H-M   'P 1'
#
loop_
_entity.id
_entity.type
_entity.pdbx_description
1 polymer ?
#
loop_
_entity_poly.entity_id
_entity_poly.type
_entity_poly.pdbx_seq_one_letter_code
_entity_poly.pdbx_strand_id
1 'polypeptide(L)'
;VLSPSALRSSLDVQPLLVECLPEGCSKETSAFLSTGCEFAESEGLPYRTAEALFKATANATIWQLVIPDLTGLTLGEHYRLCTDLDGSPNSSGTLYPAGDTGHHVFIAPLGPSLPPASVLRALSGQVLLARCLASPCRDLAKNGGQAFLAAASDSCDTAGEAEQVTAPGLLENWPGSLKGTLWQLSVDGRSLSPGRFYKLCIDVDGHASVVLRWGDSLVSVFVSPLQEAGLTVPPQPGQQLTLNCTGTSCVSGLQQCSGYLMAHVPEDSQQLSCHRATLVEALASGAVPVVLAAAGSRKVTASFDARLLVAGTHYSLCVTPPGGPRLGEPEAGRSGTKVSVFVTGFTSATAALQPAGGLGLRPLPLQRLAVTCPAWSNCSSSSEVYITSTAGVVQAGLGERAC
;
A
#
# COMPACT_ATOMS: atom_id res chain seq x y z
N VAL A 1 -23.82 1.14 -10.43
CA VAL A 1 -22.51 1.77 -10.11
C VAL A 1 -21.41 0.75 -10.28
N LEU A 2 -20.39 1.07 -11.08
CA LEU A 2 -19.29 0.16 -11.38
C LEU A 2 -18.13 0.30 -10.38
N SER A 3 -17.82 1.51 -9.90
CA SER A 3 -16.71 1.78 -8.97
C SER A 3 -16.63 3.28 -8.63
N PRO A 4 -16.03 3.67 -7.48
CA PRO A 4 -15.77 2.86 -6.28
C PRO A 4 -16.98 2.78 -5.33
N SER A 5 -16.99 1.80 -4.42
CA SER A 5 -17.98 1.68 -3.34
C SER A 5 -17.66 2.56 -2.12
N ALA A 6 -16.55 3.30 -2.17
CA ALA A 6 -16.15 4.23 -1.13
C ALA A 6 -15.51 5.48 -1.77
N LEU A 7 -15.70 6.62 -1.12
CA LEU A 7 -15.06 7.88 -1.48
C LEU A 7 -14.21 8.39 -0.32
N ARG A 8 -13.08 9.02 -0.64
CA ARG A 8 -12.26 9.71 0.35
C ARG A 8 -12.89 11.06 0.67
N SER A 9 -12.91 11.41 1.94
CA SER A 9 -13.30 12.73 2.43
C SER A 9 -12.32 13.88 2.08
N SER A 10 -11.24 13.58 1.37
CA SER A 10 -10.27 14.58 0.88
C SER A 10 -10.89 15.49 -0.18
N LEU A 11 -10.32 16.68 -0.36
CA LEU A 11 -10.64 17.57 -1.49
C LEU A 11 -10.20 17.00 -2.85
N ASP A 12 -9.51 15.84 -2.85
CA ASP A 12 -9.19 15.14 -4.09
C ASP A 12 -10.48 14.67 -4.76
N VAL A 13 -10.73 15.21 -5.95
CA VAL A 13 -11.87 14.85 -6.78
C VAL A 13 -11.79 13.37 -7.17
N GLN A 14 -12.75 12.57 -6.71
CA GLN A 14 -12.88 11.17 -7.04
C GLN A 14 -14.10 10.93 -7.93
N PRO A 15 -13.89 10.39 -9.15
CA PRO A 15 -15.01 10.06 -10.00
C PRO A 15 -15.68 8.76 -9.55
N LEU A 16 -17.00 8.80 -9.43
CA LEU A 16 -17.86 7.62 -9.44
C LEU A 16 -18.18 7.27 -10.89
N LEU A 17 -18.01 6.01 -11.26
CA LEU A 17 -18.41 5.48 -12.55
C LEU A 17 -19.74 4.74 -12.39
N VAL A 18 -20.74 5.19 -13.13
CA VAL A 18 -22.09 4.64 -13.11
C VAL A 18 -22.39 4.06 -14.49
N GLU A 19 -22.93 2.85 -14.52
CA GLU A 19 -23.48 2.27 -15.73
C GLU A 19 -24.99 2.57 -15.77
N CYS A 20 -25.43 3.12 -16.89
CA CYS A 20 -26.83 3.39 -17.16
C CYS A 20 -27.29 2.51 -18.33
N LEU A 21 -28.59 2.21 -18.35
CA LEU A 21 -29.21 1.65 -19.55
C LEU A 21 -29.07 2.67 -20.70
N PRO A 22 -29.04 2.21 -21.97
CA PRO A 22 -28.77 3.07 -23.13
C PRO A 22 -29.63 4.34 -23.26
N GLU A 23 -30.82 4.35 -22.67
CA GLU A 23 -31.75 5.49 -22.68
C GLU A 23 -32.07 6.01 -21.26
N GLY A 24 -31.36 5.53 -20.24
CA GLY A 24 -31.69 5.78 -18.84
C GLY A 24 -31.07 7.04 -18.23
N CYS A 25 -29.95 7.53 -18.77
CA CYS A 25 -29.24 8.70 -18.27
C CYS A 25 -28.93 9.68 -19.40
N SER A 26 -28.89 10.97 -19.05
CA SER A 26 -28.56 12.06 -19.96
C SER A 26 -27.56 13.03 -19.30
N LYS A 27 -27.26 14.16 -19.96
CA LYS A 27 -26.38 15.19 -19.37
C LYS A 27 -27.08 16.04 -18.32
N GLU A 28 -28.41 16.01 -18.34
CA GLU A 28 -29.30 16.65 -17.39
C GLU A 28 -29.42 15.80 -16.12
N THR A 29 -29.21 14.48 -16.22
CA THR A 29 -29.17 13.58 -15.07
C THR A 29 -28.15 14.06 -14.04
N SER A 30 -28.61 14.17 -12.79
CA SER A 30 -27.80 14.57 -11.65
C SER A 30 -27.87 13.52 -10.54
N ALA A 31 -26.89 13.56 -9.65
CA ALA A 31 -26.92 12.73 -8.44
C ALA A 31 -26.30 13.44 -7.26
N PHE A 32 -26.65 12.95 -6.07
CA PHE A 32 -26.11 13.39 -4.79
C PHE A 32 -26.01 12.19 -3.85
N LEU A 33 -25.20 12.34 -2.80
CA LEU A 33 -25.16 11.39 -1.69
C LEU A 33 -26.08 11.88 -0.59
N SER A 34 -26.89 10.97 -0.04
CA SER A 34 -27.77 11.28 1.09
C SER A 34 -28.06 10.05 1.95
N THR A 35 -28.49 10.24 3.20
CA THR A 35 -29.00 9.12 4.03
C THR A 35 -30.35 8.59 3.54
N GLY A 36 -31.07 9.38 2.73
CA GLY A 36 -32.27 8.97 1.98
C GLY A 36 -32.56 9.88 0.79
N CYS A 37 -33.24 9.35 -0.23
CA CYS A 37 -33.51 10.07 -1.47
C CYS A 37 -34.83 10.85 -1.47
N GLU A 38 -35.69 10.59 -0.48
CA GLU A 38 -37.02 11.21 -0.36
C GLU A 38 -37.01 12.55 0.40
N PHE A 39 -35.86 12.96 0.95
CA PHE A 39 -35.80 14.12 1.86
C PHE A 39 -35.81 15.45 1.12
N ALA A 40 -36.80 16.29 1.44
CA ALA A 40 -36.78 17.71 1.13
C ALA A 40 -35.64 18.40 1.89
N GLU A 41 -35.05 19.45 1.31
CA GLU A 41 -33.87 20.20 1.80
C GLU A 41 -33.95 20.75 3.24
N SER A 42 -35.06 20.59 3.96
CA SER A 42 -35.35 21.26 5.21
C SER A 42 -34.81 20.61 6.49
N GLU A 43 -34.32 19.37 6.45
CA GLU A 43 -33.68 18.75 7.63
C GLU A 43 -32.16 18.93 7.53
N GLY A 44 -31.63 19.89 8.30
CA GLY A 44 -30.30 20.48 8.13
C GLY A 44 -29.11 19.51 8.02
N LEU A 45 -28.00 20.05 7.51
CA LEU A 45 -26.65 19.44 7.48
C LEU A 45 -26.38 18.57 8.71
N PRO A 46 -25.80 17.34 8.58
CA PRO A 46 -24.84 16.89 7.56
C PRO A 46 -25.28 15.60 6.82
N TYR A 47 -26.43 15.62 6.14
CA TYR A 47 -27.02 14.39 5.57
C TYR A 47 -27.07 14.31 4.04
N ARG A 48 -26.73 15.38 3.31
CA ARG A 48 -26.85 15.43 1.84
C ARG A 48 -25.73 16.28 1.19
N THR A 49 -25.16 15.81 0.08
CA THR A 49 -24.22 16.61 -0.74
C THR A 49 -24.96 17.52 -1.73
N ALA A 50 -24.27 18.50 -2.29
CA ALA A 50 -24.73 19.17 -3.50
C ALA A 50 -24.93 18.16 -4.65
N GLU A 51 -25.86 18.48 -5.54
CA GLU A 51 -26.08 17.74 -6.78
C GLU A 51 -24.88 17.89 -7.72
N ALA A 52 -24.53 16.79 -8.40
CA ALA A 52 -23.49 16.71 -9.39
C ALA A 52 -24.04 16.12 -10.69
N LEU A 53 -23.73 16.77 -11.82
CA LEU A 53 -24.20 16.35 -13.14
C LEU A 53 -23.37 15.18 -13.68
N PHE A 54 -24.06 14.30 -14.41
CA PHE A 54 -23.45 13.18 -15.12
C PHE A 54 -22.63 13.69 -16.32
N LYS A 55 -21.42 13.16 -16.48
CA LYS A 55 -20.54 13.44 -17.62
C LYS A 55 -20.40 12.19 -18.47
N ALA A 56 -20.77 12.30 -19.75
CA ALA A 56 -20.63 11.19 -20.69
C ALA A 56 -19.16 10.78 -20.82
N THR A 57 -18.89 9.47 -20.84
CA THR A 57 -17.57 8.92 -21.16
C THR A 57 -17.49 8.51 -22.63
N ALA A 58 -16.37 7.93 -23.05
CA ALA A 58 -16.24 7.34 -24.39
C ALA A 58 -17.17 6.12 -24.60
N ASN A 59 -17.62 5.47 -23.52
CA ASN A 59 -18.63 4.42 -23.56
C ASN A 59 -20.02 5.03 -23.31
N ALA A 60 -20.94 4.83 -24.24
CA ALA A 60 -22.28 5.40 -24.20
C ALA A 60 -23.12 4.98 -22.98
N THR A 61 -22.80 3.84 -22.36
CA THR A 61 -23.50 3.36 -21.15
C THR A 61 -22.80 3.75 -19.85
N ILE A 62 -21.55 4.23 -19.90
CA ILE A 62 -20.78 4.60 -18.71
C ILE A 62 -20.75 6.12 -18.56
N TRP A 63 -21.17 6.57 -17.40
CA TRP A 63 -21.21 7.95 -16.99
C TRP A 63 -20.26 8.19 -15.82
N GLN A 64 -19.62 9.35 -15.84
CA GLN A 64 -18.73 9.82 -14.79
C GLN A 64 -19.46 10.86 -13.95
N LEU A 65 -19.46 10.66 -12.63
CA LEU A 65 -20.03 11.56 -11.65
C LEU A 65 -18.91 12.04 -10.73
N VAL A 66 -18.83 13.34 -10.49
CA VAL A 66 -17.85 13.95 -9.57
C VAL A 66 -18.60 14.80 -8.56
N ILE A 67 -18.57 14.38 -7.30
CA ILE A 67 -19.19 15.12 -6.20
C ILE A 67 -18.13 16.09 -5.66
N PRO A 68 -18.33 17.41 -5.80
CA PRO A 68 -17.27 18.39 -5.59
C PRO A 68 -16.95 18.62 -4.11
N ASP A 69 -17.92 18.36 -3.23
CA ASP A 69 -17.79 18.63 -1.81
C ASP A 69 -18.40 17.50 -0.98
N LEU A 70 -17.55 16.87 -0.17
CA LEU A 70 -17.93 15.87 0.82
C LEU A 70 -17.76 16.41 2.25
N THR A 71 -17.41 17.70 2.39
CA THR A 71 -17.31 18.36 3.69
C THR A 71 -18.71 18.51 4.26
N GLY A 72 -18.95 17.85 5.40
CA GLY A 72 -20.29 17.72 5.96
C GLY A 72 -20.95 16.38 5.69
N LEU A 73 -20.25 15.37 5.20
CA LEU A 73 -20.64 13.98 5.42
C LEU A 73 -19.94 13.42 6.66
N THR A 74 -20.62 12.54 7.39
CA THR A 74 -20.07 11.80 8.52
C THR A 74 -19.08 10.76 8.01
N LEU A 75 -17.85 10.81 8.51
CA LEU A 75 -16.84 9.82 8.17
C LEU A 75 -17.21 8.45 8.76
N GLY A 76 -17.04 7.38 7.98
CA GLY A 76 -17.43 6.03 8.40
C GLY A 76 -18.90 5.69 8.14
N GLU A 77 -19.68 6.62 7.60
CA GLU A 77 -21.08 6.41 7.27
C GLU A 77 -21.25 5.94 5.82
N HIS A 78 -22.30 5.17 5.57
CA HIS A 78 -22.72 4.77 4.23
C HIS A 78 -23.86 5.66 3.74
N TYR A 79 -23.63 6.39 2.66
CA TYR A 79 -24.63 7.23 2.01
C TYR A 79 -25.22 6.54 0.78
N ARG A 80 -26.51 6.71 0.54
CA ARG A 80 -27.16 6.26 -0.69
C ARG A 80 -26.79 7.19 -1.84
N LEU A 81 -26.55 6.61 -3.02
CA LEU A 81 -26.46 7.38 -4.25
C LEU A 81 -27.88 7.61 -4.78
N CYS A 82 -28.33 8.85 -4.70
CA CYS A 82 -29.63 9.28 -5.20
C CYS A 82 -29.47 9.93 -6.58
N THR A 83 -30.33 9.57 -7.54
CA THR A 83 -30.29 10.09 -8.90
C THR A 83 -31.58 10.79 -9.27
N ASP A 84 -31.44 11.95 -9.88
CA ASP A 84 -32.50 12.72 -10.50
C ASP A 84 -32.27 12.66 -12.03
N LEU A 85 -33.19 12.01 -12.75
CA LEU A 85 -33.01 11.71 -14.18
C LEU A 85 -33.31 12.91 -15.07
N ASP A 86 -34.25 13.76 -14.67
CA ASP A 86 -34.65 14.98 -15.37
C ASP A 86 -33.87 16.22 -14.93
N GLY A 87 -33.05 16.09 -13.89
CA GLY A 87 -32.07 17.08 -13.46
C GLY A 87 -32.62 18.02 -12.38
N SER A 88 -31.70 18.78 -11.78
CA SER A 88 -31.94 19.60 -10.59
C SER A 88 -33.27 20.36 -10.58
N PRO A 89 -33.94 20.55 -9.43
CA PRO A 89 -35.14 21.40 -9.30
C PRO A 89 -34.93 22.86 -9.72
N ASN A 90 -33.69 23.31 -9.87
CA ASN A 90 -33.35 24.62 -10.44
C ASN A 90 -33.51 24.70 -11.97
N SER A 91 -33.61 23.55 -12.65
CA SER A 91 -34.19 23.47 -14.00
C SER A 91 -35.70 23.51 -13.86
N SER A 92 -36.34 24.47 -14.51
CA SER A 92 -37.77 24.72 -14.46
C SER A 92 -38.62 23.49 -14.80
N GLY A 93 -39.00 22.73 -13.78
CA GLY A 93 -39.94 21.60 -13.86
C GLY A 93 -39.28 20.23 -13.66
N THR A 94 -38.97 19.87 -12.41
CA THR A 94 -38.78 18.45 -12.06
C THR A 94 -40.14 17.75 -12.13
N LEU A 95 -40.29 16.88 -13.13
CA LEU A 95 -41.44 16.01 -13.30
C LEU A 95 -41.34 14.80 -12.37
N TYR A 96 -40.12 14.40 -12.00
CA TYR A 96 -39.87 13.23 -11.17
C TYR A 96 -39.03 13.57 -9.93
N PRO A 97 -39.32 12.93 -8.78
CA PRO A 97 -38.44 13.03 -7.61
C PRO A 97 -37.15 12.24 -7.83
N ALA A 98 -36.08 12.64 -7.16
CA ALA A 98 -34.85 11.85 -7.09
C ALA A 98 -35.14 10.44 -6.52
N GLY A 99 -34.59 9.42 -7.18
CA GLY A 99 -34.74 8.02 -6.81
C GLY A 99 -33.48 7.43 -6.17
N ASP A 100 -33.65 6.41 -5.34
CA ASP A 100 -32.56 5.59 -4.82
C ASP A 100 -32.07 4.62 -5.89
N THR A 101 -30.76 4.60 -6.12
CA THR A 101 -30.13 3.65 -7.06
C THR A 101 -29.92 2.26 -6.47
N GLY A 102 -30.10 2.08 -5.16
CA GLY A 102 -29.75 0.87 -4.41
C GLY A 102 -28.25 0.76 -4.11
N HIS A 103 -27.46 1.76 -4.48
CA HIS A 103 -26.02 1.78 -4.21
C HIS A 103 -25.68 2.62 -2.99
N HIS A 104 -24.83 2.07 -2.13
CA HIS A 104 -24.27 2.73 -0.98
C HIS A 104 -22.81 3.11 -1.23
N VAL A 105 -22.41 4.28 -0.77
CA VAL A 105 -21.08 4.84 -0.86
C VAL A 105 -20.58 5.12 0.55
N PHE A 106 -19.52 4.43 0.93
CA PHE A 106 -18.86 4.63 2.21
C PHE A 106 -17.95 5.85 2.18
N ILE A 107 -18.02 6.72 3.19
CA ILE A 107 -17.13 7.88 3.31
C ILE A 107 -15.90 7.49 4.13
N ALA A 108 -14.82 7.15 3.42
CA ALA A 108 -13.59 6.68 4.02
C ALA A 108 -12.87 7.80 4.81
N PRO A 109 -12.58 7.59 6.10
CA PRO A 109 -11.76 8.52 6.88
C PRO A 109 -10.26 8.41 6.53
N LEU A 110 -9.83 7.21 6.14
CA LEU A 110 -8.45 6.93 5.79
C LEU A 110 -8.24 7.08 4.28
N GLY A 111 -7.00 7.39 3.94
CA GLY A 111 -6.52 7.46 2.57
C GLY A 111 -5.62 6.31 2.21
N PRO A 112 -5.14 6.28 0.95
CA PRO A 112 -4.23 5.25 0.50
C PRO A 112 -2.99 5.26 1.40
N SER A 113 -2.41 4.07 1.61
CA SER A 113 -1.16 3.93 2.38
C SER A 113 -0.12 4.92 1.84
N LEU A 114 0.59 5.62 2.73
CA LEU A 114 1.78 6.35 2.32
C LEU A 114 2.72 5.39 1.59
N PRO A 115 3.43 5.83 0.54
CA PRO A 115 4.56 5.07 0.02
C PRO A 115 5.55 4.76 1.14
N PRO A 116 6.15 3.56 1.17
CA PRO A 116 5.89 2.43 0.26
C PRO A 116 4.51 1.78 0.52
N ALA A 117 3.86 1.25 -0.53
CA ALA A 117 2.57 0.57 -0.37
C ALA A 117 2.67 -0.47 0.75
N SER A 118 1.57 -0.62 1.49
CA SER A 118 1.53 -1.56 2.61
C SER A 118 1.76 -2.99 2.14
N VAL A 119 3.00 -3.44 2.29
CA VAL A 119 3.39 -4.83 2.05
C VAL A 119 3.44 -5.52 3.40
N LEU A 120 2.57 -6.51 3.59
CA LEU A 120 2.60 -7.37 4.77
C LEU A 120 3.17 -8.74 4.42
N ARG A 121 3.58 -9.48 5.44
CA ARG A 121 3.85 -10.91 5.34
C ARG A 121 2.66 -11.67 5.92
N ALA A 122 2.48 -12.92 5.50
CA ALA A 122 1.53 -13.84 6.11
C ALA A 122 2.03 -14.34 7.48
N LEU A 123 2.28 -13.41 8.41
CA LEU A 123 2.82 -13.62 9.75
C LEU A 123 1.97 -12.84 10.75
N SER A 124 2.04 -13.22 12.03
CA SER A 124 1.38 -12.50 13.11
C SER A 124 2.10 -11.20 13.46
N GLY A 125 1.35 -10.21 13.95
CA GLY A 125 1.90 -8.97 14.51
C GLY A 125 2.55 -8.05 13.48
N GLN A 126 2.17 -8.14 12.21
CA GLN A 126 2.65 -7.18 11.21
C GLN A 126 1.96 -5.83 11.43
N VAL A 127 2.70 -4.74 11.30
CA VAL A 127 2.17 -3.38 11.48
C VAL A 127 1.82 -2.81 10.11
N LEU A 128 0.54 -2.48 9.94
CA LEU A 128 0.02 -1.74 8.80
C LEU A 128 -0.08 -0.26 9.16
N LEU A 129 0.47 0.62 8.33
CA LEU A 129 0.33 2.07 8.50
C LEU A 129 -0.69 2.61 7.50
N ALA A 130 -1.60 3.46 7.99
CA ALA A 130 -2.57 4.18 7.19
C ALA A 130 -2.52 5.68 7.48
N ARG A 131 -2.86 6.49 6.49
CA ARG A 131 -2.88 7.95 6.62
C ARG A 131 -4.31 8.46 6.75
N CYS A 132 -4.53 9.32 7.72
CA CYS A 132 -5.72 10.14 7.83
C CYS A 132 -5.68 11.25 6.77
N LEU A 133 -6.72 11.36 5.94
CA LEU A 133 -6.80 12.39 4.89
C LEU A 133 -7.57 13.64 5.31
N ALA A 134 -8.59 13.49 6.15
CA ALA A 134 -9.44 14.59 6.54
C ALA A 134 -9.46 14.75 8.06
N SER A 135 -9.47 15.99 8.54
CA SER A 135 -9.91 16.23 9.91
C SER A 135 -11.43 16.00 9.96
N PRO A 136 -11.99 15.18 10.89
CA PRO A 136 -11.36 14.64 12.08
C PRO A 136 -11.22 13.11 12.10
N CYS A 137 -10.29 12.48 11.36
CA CYS A 137 -9.95 11.09 11.73
C CYS A 137 -9.28 10.97 13.11
N ARG A 138 -9.00 12.11 13.79
CA ARG A 138 -8.55 12.15 15.18
C ARG A 138 -9.48 11.44 16.16
N ASP A 139 -10.77 11.33 15.83
CA ASP A 139 -11.75 10.69 16.71
C ASP A 139 -11.83 9.17 16.53
N LEU A 140 -11.16 8.58 15.53
CA LEU A 140 -11.08 7.12 15.32
C LEU A 140 -10.62 6.39 16.59
N ALA A 141 -9.52 6.84 17.23
CA ALA A 141 -9.00 6.22 18.45
C ALA A 141 -9.98 6.37 19.63
N LYS A 142 -10.64 7.53 19.74
CA LYS A 142 -11.50 7.82 20.89
C LYS A 142 -12.71 6.91 20.91
N ASN A 143 -13.21 6.57 19.73
CA ASN A 143 -14.38 5.72 19.58
C ASN A 143 -14.02 4.22 19.55
N GLY A 144 -12.73 3.87 19.65
CA GLY A 144 -12.30 2.48 19.59
C GLY A 144 -12.42 1.89 18.19
N GLY A 145 -12.17 2.70 17.15
CA GLY A 145 -12.23 2.29 15.76
C GLY A 145 -11.38 1.04 15.49
N GLN A 146 -11.90 0.15 14.66
CA GLN A 146 -11.31 -1.15 14.37
C GLN A 146 -11.11 -1.32 12.87
N ALA A 147 -10.21 -2.23 12.50
CA ALA A 147 -9.99 -2.56 11.11
C ALA A 147 -9.54 -4.01 10.93
N PHE A 148 -9.80 -4.56 9.75
CA PHE A 148 -9.34 -5.88 9.33
C PHE A 148 -8.99 -5.89 7.84
N LEU A 149 -8.28 -6.92 7.39
CA LEU A 149 -8.01 -7.15 5.98
C LEU A 149 -8.98 -8.17 5.41
N ALA A 150 -9.61 -7.82 4.29
CA ALA A 150 -10.49 -8.70 3.49
C ALA A 150 -9.89 -8.91 2.10
N ALA A 151 -10.18 -10.04 1.45
CA ALA A 151 -9.76 -10.21 0.06
C ALA A 151 -10.37 -9.11 -0.81
N ALA A 152 -9.66 -8.71 -1.88
CA ALA A 152 -10.13 -7.62 -2.75
C ALA A 152 -11.51 -7.88 -3.39
N SER A 153 -11.89 -9.16 -3.55
CA SER A 153 -13.18 -9.60 -4.07
C SER A 153 -14.34 -9.53 -3.07
N ASP A 154 -14.06 -9.47 -1.78
CA ASP A 154 -15.06 -9.66 -0.72
C ASP A 154 -15.67 -8.31 -0.33
N SER A 155 -16.89 -8.27 0.22
CA SER A 155 -17.41 -7.00 0.78
C SER A 155 -16.80 -6.70 2.15
N CYS A 156 -16.68 -5.43 2.51
CA CYS A 156 -16.35 -5.04 3.88
C CYS A 156 -17.53 -5.22 4.84
N ASP A 157 -18.77 -5.34 4.34
CA ASP A 157 -19.97 -5.40 5.17
C ASP A 157 -20.13 -6.73 5.94
N THR A 158 -19.44 -7.79 5.51
CA THR A 158 -19.59 -9.16 6.02
C THR A 158 -18.43 -9.54 6.95
N ALA A 159 -18.19 -8.72 7.98
CA ALA A 159 -17.17 -9.03 8.98
C ALA A 159 -17.46 -10.41 9.62
N GLY A 160 -16.67 -11.42 9.25
CA GLY A 160 -16.75 -12.78 9.81
C GLY A 160 -17.30 -13.87 8.89
N GLU A 161 -17.84 -13.57 7.71
CA GLU A 161 -18.33 -14.60 6.77
C GLU A 161 -17.41 -14.86 5.57
N ALA A 162 -16.49 -13.94 5.28
CA ALA A 162 -15.54 -14.13 4.19
C ALA A 162 -14.45 -15.17 4.54
N GLU A 163 -13.99 -15.90 3.53
CA GLU A 163 -13.06 -17.03 3.70
C GLU A 163 -11.62 -16.57 4.02
N GLN A 164 -11.23 -15.37 3.56
CA GLN A 164 -9.87 -14.83 3.72
C GLN A 164 -9.87 -13.47 4.40
N VAL A 165 -10.15 -13.48 5.70
CA VAL A 165 -10.21 -12.29 6.54
C VAL A 165 -9.25 -12.41 7.72
N THR A 166 -8.73 -11.29 8.20
CA THR A 166 -8.04 -11.24 9.50
C THR A 166 -9.04 -10.96 10.61
N ALA A 167 -8.69 -11.30 11.84
CA ALA A 167 -9.45 -10.80 12.98
C ALA A 167 -9.42 -9.25 13.01
N PRO A 168 -10.51 -8.58 13.42
CA PRO A 168 -10.49 -7.15 13.70
C PRO A 168 -9.43 -6.79 14.74
N GLY A 169 -8.68 -5.73 14.46
CA GLY A 169 -7.72 -5.13 15.38
C GLY A 169 -8.05 -3.67 15.64
N LEU A 170 -7.55 -3.13 16.75
CA LEU A 170 -7.73 -1.73 17.12
C LEU A 170 -6.87 -0.83 16.21
N LEU A 171 -7.45 0.27 15.73
CA LEU A 171 -6.69 1.34 15.09
C LEU A 171 -6.13 2.29 16.15
N GLU A 172 -4.81 2.45 16.14
CA GLU A 172 -4.10 3.28 17.10
C GLU A 172 -3.35 4.41 16.40
N ASN A 173 -3.17 5.54 17.08
CA ASN A 173 -2.27 6.58 16.58
C ASN A 173 -0.84 6.04 16.56
N TRP A 174 -0.15 6.19 15.43
CA TRP A 174 1.26 5.85 15.34
C TRP A 174 2.09 6.78 16.26
N PRO A 175 2.91 6.26 17.20
CA PRO A 175 3.65 7.10 18.14
C PRO A 175 4.60 8.10 17.47
N GLY A 176 5.10 7.78 16.27
CA GLY A 176 5.95 8.68 15.47
C GLY A 176 5.16 9.73 14.67
N SER A 177 3.83 9.79 14.78
CA SER A 177 3.02 10.75 14.04
C SER A 177 3.08 12.14 14.67
N LEU A 178 3.76 13.08 14.02
CA LEU A 178 3.90 14.47 14.51
C LEU A 178 2.56 15.22 14.67
N LYS A 179 1.45 14.73 14.11
CA LYS A 179 0.13 15.39 14.13
C LYS A 179 -1.07 14.46 14.31
N GLY A 180 -0.84 13.18 14.66
CA GLY A 180 -1.92 12.17 14.72
C GLY A 180 -2.55 11.90 13.34
N THR A 181 -1.77 12.08 12.28
CA THR A 181 -2.19 11.84 10.88
C THR A 181 -1.87 10.43 10.41
N LEU A 182 -1.08 9.68 11.19
CA LEU A 182 -0.71 8.30 10.89
C LEU A 182 -1.29 7.38 11.94
N TRP A 183 -1.91 6.32 11.42
CA TRP A 183 -2.54 5.28 12.17
C TRP A 183 -1.81 3.97 11.94
N GLN A 184 -1.79 3.14 12.96
CA GLN A 184 -1.27 1.78 12.87
C GLN A 184 -2.37 0.76 13.19
N LEU A 185 -2.24 -0.40 12.57
CA LEU A 185 -3.02 -1.59 12.88
C LEU A 185 -2.04 -2.76 13.01
N SER A 186 -2.11 -3.51 14.11
CA SER A 186 -1.42 -4.79 14.23
C SER A 186 -2.31 -5.89 13.66
N VAL A 187 -1.81 -6.60 12.65
CA VAL A 187 -2.57 -7.61 11.92
C VAL A 187 -1.95 -8.98 12.09
N ASP A 188 -2.79 -9.99 12.32
CA ASP A 188 -2.40 -11.39 12.15
C ASP A 188 -2.62 -11.85 10.71
N GLY A 189 -1.59 -11.76 9.89
CA GLY A 189 -1.64 -12.11 8.48
C GLY A 189 -1.59 -13.61 8.19
N ARG A 190 -1.56 -14.50 9.20
CA ARG A 190 -1.38 -15.95 8.99
C ARG A 190 -2.54 -16.60 8.21
N SER A 191 -3.74 -16.02 8.25
CA SER A 191 -4.89 -16.47 7.45
C SER A 191 -4.84 -15.98 6.00
N LEU A 192 -3.94 -15.05 5.66
CA LEU A 192 -3.88 -14.43 4.35
C LEU A 192 -3.06 -15.28 3.37
N SER A 193 -3.53 -15.33 2.13
CA SER A 193 -2.85 -15.99 1.02
C SER A 193 -1.74 -15.08 0.46
N PRO A 194 -0.47 -15.51 0.49
CA PRO A 194 0.60 -14.72 -0.09
C PRO A 194 0.45 -14.57 -1.61
N GLY A 195 0.96 -13.46 -2.15
CA GLY A 195 0.86 -13.08 -3.55
C GLY A 195 -0.47 -12.42 -3.94
N ARG A 196 -1.31 -12.05 -2.98
CA ARG A 196 -2.63 -11.42 -3.22
C ARG A 196 -2.74 -10.03 -2.64
N PHE A 197 -3.67 -9.26 -3.20
CA PHE A 197 -4.11 -7.98 -2.67
C PHE A 197 -5.32 -8.17 -1.77
N TYR A 198 -5.28 -7.43 -0.67
CA TYR A 198 -6.33 -7.30 0.31
C TYR A 198 -6.71 -5.82 0.39
N LYS A 199 -7.92 -5.55 0.86
CA LYS A 199 -8.35 -4.21 1.23
C LYS A 199 -8.48 -4.11 2.74
N LEU A 200 -8.24 -2.92 3.25
CA LEU A 200 -8.43 -2.61 4.66
C LEU A 200 -9.89 -2.15 4.86
N CYS A 201 -10.66 -2.98 5.53
CA CYS A 201 -12.00 -2.64 5.99
C CYS A 201 -11.91 -1.98 7.36
N ILE A 202 -12.65 -0.89 7.55
CA ILE A 202 -12.60 -0.07 8.77
C ILE A 202 -14.00 0.16 9.32
N ASP A 203 -14.09 0.15 10.64
CA ASP A 203 -15.22 0.62 11.43
C ASP A 203 -14.72 1.77 12.32
N VAL A 204 -15.39 2.91 12.21
CA VAL A 204 -14.95 4.19 12.78
C VAL A 204 -15.33 4.34 14.25
N ASP A 205 -16.43 3.71 14.68
CA ASP A 205 -16.90 3.69 16.07
C ASP A 205 -16.79 2.32 16.72
N GLY A 206 -16.21 1.36 15.99
CA GLY A 206 -15.80 0.05 16.48
C GLY A 206 -16.95 -0.95 16.49
N HIS A 207 -16.61 -2.23 16.32
CA HIS A 207 -17.58 -3.30 16.05
C HIS A 207 -18.69 -3.49 17.10
N ALA A 208 -18.49 -2.97 18.31
CA ALA A 208 -19.50 -3.02 19.37
C ALA A 208 -20.65 -2.02 19.14
N SER A 209 -20.43 -0.99 18.33
CA SER A 209 -21.46 -0.06 17.89
C SER A 209 -22.22 -0.64 16.70
N VAL A 210 -23.52 -0.37 16.66
CA VAL A 210 -24.38 -0.70 15.50
C VAL A 210 -24.67 0.53 14.64
N VAL A 211 -24.10 1.69 15.01
CA VAL A 211 -24.41 2.99 14.38
C VAL A 211 -23.67 3.08 13.05
N LEU A 212 -22.34 3.05 13.06
CA LEU A 212 -21.56 2.96 11.83
C LEU A 212 -21.28 1.48 11.50
N ARG A 213 -21.03 1.23 10.23
CA ARG A 213 -20.74 -0.11 9.72
C ARG A 213 -19.35 -0.15 9.11
N TRP A 214 -18.82 -1.35 8.99
CA TRP A 214 -17.61 -1.60 8.22
C TRP A 214 -17.69 -1.01 6.81
N GLY A 215 -16.59 -0.46 6.34
CA GLY A 215 -16.49 0.04 4.97
C GLY A 215 -15.07 -0.01 4.43
N ASP A 216 -14.95 0.14 3.12
CA ASP A 216 -13.66 0.09 2.42
C ASP A 216 -12.89 1.40 2.64
N SER A 217 -11.72 1.31 3.29
CA SER A 217 -10.86 2.48 3.51
C SER A 217 -10.10 2.95 2.26
N LEU A 218 -10.23 2.23 1.13
CA LEU A 218 -9.47 2.42 -0.10
C LEU A 218 -7.95 2.19 0.05
N VAL A 219 -7.52 1.60 1.17
CA VAL A 219 -6.14 1.12 1.36
C VAL A 219 -6.04 -0.30 0.84
N SER A 220 -5.18 -0.49 -0.16
CA SER A 220 -4.83 -1.81 -0.68
C SER A 220 -3.52 -2.30 -0.04
N VAL A 221 -3.53 -3.57 0.39
CA VAL A 221 -2.44 -4.22 1.09
C VAL A 221 -2.00 -5.45 0.30
N PHE A 222 -0.74 -5.51 -0.09
CA PHE A 222 -0.19 -6.69 -0.76
C PHE A 222 0.45 -7.62 0.26
N VAL A 223 0.05 -8.89 0.26
CA VAL A 223 0.68 -9.89 1.14
C VAL A 223 1.82 -10.54 0.38
N SER A 224 3.05 -10.20 0.73
CA SER A 224 4.24 -10.72 0.08
C SER A 224 4.42 -12.23 0.32
N PRO A 225 4.77 -13.01 -0.73
CA PRO A 225 5.17 -14.40 -0.59
C PRO A 225 6.61 -14.59 -0.12
N LEU A 226 7.40 -13.52 -0.02
CA LEU A 226 8.79 -13.56 0.40
C LEU A 226 8.93 -13.32 1.91
N GLN A 227 9.78 -14.13 2.54
CA GLN A 227 10.36 -13.77 3.81
C GLN A 227 11.52 -12.81 3.52
N GLU A 228 11.51 -11.66 4.21
CA GLU A 228 12.55 -10.64 4.15
C GLU A 228 13.96 -11.25 4.14
N ALA A 229 14.78 -10.77 3.21
CA ALA A 229 16.19 -11.09 3.11
C ALA A 229 16.97 -9.78 3.19
N GLY A 230 17.23 -9.30 4.41
CA GLY A 230 18.17 -8.20 4.62
C GLY A 230 19.56 -8.72 4.28
N LEU A 231 20.13 -8.25 3.17
CA LEU A 231 21.41 -8.74 2.67
C LEU A 231 22.32 -7.58 2.27
N THR A 232 23.56 -7.70 2.73
CA THR A 232 24.66 -6.86 2.28
C THR A 232 25.43 -7.61 1.21
N VAL A 233 25.59 -7.01 0.03
CA VAL A 233 26.32 -7.64 -1.09
C VAL A 233 27.54 -6.80 -1.49
N PRO A 234 28.68 -7.44 -1.80
CA PRO A 234 29.81 -6.76 -2.41
C PRO A 234 29.52 -6.43 -3.89
N PRO A 235 30.22 -5.45 -4.50
CA PRO A 235 30.00 -5.03 -5.88
C PRO A 235 30.73 -5.99 -6.82
N GLN A 236 30.19 -7.20 -6.96
CA GLN A 236 30.75 -8.28 -7.75
C GLN A 236 29.73 -8.79 -8.77
N PRO A 237 30.18 -9.34 -9.92
CA PRO A 237 29.27 -9.98 -10.87
C PRO A 237 28.71 -11.27 -10.29
N GLY A 238 27.50 -11.63 -10.73
CA GLY A 238 26.89 -12.92 -10.40
C GLY A 238 26.51 -13.07 -8.92
N GLN A 239 26.25 -11.95 -8.23
CA GLN A 239 25.71 -12.01 -6.87
C GLN A 239 24.35 -12.70 -6.89
N GLN A 240 24.10 -13.52 -5.87
CA GLN A 240 22.84 -14.23 -5.71
C GLN A 240 22.25 -13.92 -4.34
N LEU A 241 21.00 -13.45 -4.34
CA LEU A 241 20.21 -13.34 -3.12
C LEU A 241 19.32 -14.57 -3.02
N THR A 242 19.38 -15.26 -1.89
CA THR A 242 18.44 -16.35 -1.61
C THR A 242 17.21 -15.77 -0.93
N LEU A 243 16.07 -15.85 -1.62
CA LEU A 243 14.77 -15.44 -1.15
C LEU A 243 14.04 -16.68 -0.62
N ASN A 244 13.64 -16.63 0.64
CA ASN A 244 12.87 -17.71 1.25
C ASN A 244 11.37 -17.50 0.97
N CYS A 245 10.71 -18.54 0.51
CA CYS A 245 9.28 -18.55 0.24
C CYS A 245 8.50 -19.12 1.42
N THR A 246 7.34 -18.55 1.75
CA THR A 246 6.43 -19.08 2.78
C THR A 246 5.67 -20.33 2.33
N GLY A 247 5.57 -20.59 1.01
CA GLY A 247 4.89 -21.76 0.43
C GLY A 247 5.53 -22.24 -0.88
N THR A 248 5.12 -23.40 -1.39
CA THR A 248 5.65 -23.97 -2.64
C THR A 248 5.16 -23.22 -3.88
N SER A 249 3.95 -22.65 -3.85
CA SER A 249 3.38 -21.83 -4.95
C SER A 249 4.16 -20.54 -5.19
N CYS A 250 4.84 -20.01 -4.18
CA CYS A 250 5.71 -18.83 -4.29
C CYS A 250 6.85 -19.05 -5.28
N VAL A 251 7.48 -20.24 -5.26
CA VAL A 251 8.61 -20.53 -6.15
C VAL A 251 8.15 -20.54 -7.60
N SER A 252 7.09 -21.27 -7.91
CA SER A 252 6.54 -21.32 -9.28
C SER A 252 6.01 -19.98 -9.76
N GLY A 253 5.41 -19.18 -8.88
CA GLY A 253 4.93 -17.83 -9.22
C GLY A 253 6.07 -16.88 -9.54
N LEU A 254 7.10 -16.85 -8.70
CA LEU A 254 8.25 -15.95 -8.87
C LEU A 254 9.13 -16.31 -10.07
N GLN A 255 9.20 -17.58 -10.46
CA GLN A 255 9.94 -18.00 -11.67
C GLN A 255 9.36 -17.44 -12.96
N GLN A 256 8.08 -17.06 -12.96
CA GLN A 256 7.44 -16.43 -14.11
C GLN A 256 7.52 -14.90 -14.06
N CYS A 257 7.99 -14.33 -12.95
CA CYS A 257 8.11 -12.90 -12.78
C CYS A 257 9.41 -12.36 -13.37
N SER A 258 9.39 -11.08 -13.73
CA SER A 258 10.61 -10.31 -14.01
C SER A 258 11.01 -9.50 -12.77
N GLY A 259 12.31 -9.43 -12.47
CA GLY A 259 12.83 -8.67 -11.34
C GLY A 259 13.81 -7.56 -11.75
N TYR A 260 13.89 -6.50 -10.96
CA TYR A 260 14.94 -5.48 -11.08
C TYR A 260 15.25 -4.84 -9.72
N LEU A 261 16.47 -4.35 -9.53
CA LEU A 261 16.88 -3.57 -8.36
C LEU A 261 16.80 -2.09 -8.68
N MET A 262 16.15 -1.33 -7.81
CA MET A 262 15.98 0.12 -7.93
C MET A 262 16.54 0.82 -6.70
N ALA A 263 17.39 1.84 -6.91
CA ALA A 263 17.98 2.61 -5.82
C ALA A 263 16.88 3.31 -5.01
N HIS A 264 17.02 3.31 -3.69
CA HIS A 264 16.13 4.03 -2.80
C HIS A 264 16.44 5.52 -2.93
N VAL A 265 15.51 6.27 -3.52
CA VAL A 265 15.58 7.72 -3.59
C VAL A 265 14.85 8.29 -2.37
N PRO A 266 15.36 9.35 -1.70
CA PRO A 266 14.66 9.98 -0.58
C PRO A 266 13.21 10.36 -0.95
N GLU A 267 12.27 10.16 -0.01
CA GLU A 267 10.81 10.27 -0.23
C GLU A 267 10.34 11.62 -0.79
N ASP A 268 11.11 12.69 -0.62
CA ASP A 268 10.79 14.03 -1.14
C ASP A 268 10.97 14.15 -2.66
N SER A 269 11.68 13.21 -3.27
CA SER A 269 11.81 13.14 -4.72
C SER A 269 10.67 12.27 -5.28
N GLN A 270 9.81 12.83 -6.14
CA GLN A 270 8.73 12.08 -6.81
C GLN A 270 9.24 11.01 -7.81
N GLN A 271 10.46 10.51 -7.64
CA GLN A 271 11.09 9.56 -8.55
C GLN A 271 10.51 8.15 -8.42
N LEU A 272 10.72 7.38 -9.49
CA LEU A 272 10.15 6.06 -9.71
C LEU A 272 10.29 5.17 -8.47
N SER A 273 9.16 4.75 -7.92
CA SER A 273 9.09 3.60 -7.02
C SER A 273 8.76 2.35 -7.82
N CYS A 274 8.92 1.16 -7.22
CA CYS A 274 8.48 -0.11 -7.81
C CYS A 274 7.01 -0.08 -8.32
N HIS A 275 6.21 0.88 -7.85
CA HIS A 275 4.80 1.03 -8.19
C HIS A 275 4.55 1.79 -9.49
N ARG A 276 5.46 2.68 -9.92
CA ARG A 276 5.24 3.54 -11.10
C ARG A 276 5.97 3.08 -12.35
N ALA A 277 7.15 2.48 -12.21
CA ALA A 277 7.97 2.11 -13.35
C ALA A 277 7.46 0.88 -14.09
N THR A 278 7.28 0.97 -15.41
CA THR A 278 7.40 -0.21 -16.26
C THR A 278 8.84 -0.75 -16.23
N LEU A 279 9.04 -2.03 -16.54
CA LEU A 279 10.40 -2.59 -16.60
C LEU A 279 11.31 -1.78 -17.56
N VAL A 280 10.75 -1.32 -18.68
CA VAL A 280 11.49 -0.53 -19.67
C VAL A 280 11.91 0.83 -19.09
N GLU A 281 11.02 1.54 -18.42
CA GLU A 281 11.33 2.82 -17.77
C GLU A 281 12.31 2.64 -16.62
N ALA A 282 12.15 1.58 -15.81
CA ALA A 282 13.06 1.26 -14.72
C ALA A 282 14.49 1.07 -15.26
N LEU A 283 14.66 0.25 -16.30
CA LEU A 283 15.96 0.02 -16.92
C LEU A 283 16.54 1.30 -17.54
N ALA A 284 15.72 2.13 -18.17
CA ALA A 284 16.14 3.44 -18.70
C ALA A 284 16.60 4.40 -17.58
N SER A 285 16.05 4.27 -16.37
CA SER A 285 16.45 5.01 -15.18
C SER A 285 17.64 4.40 -14.41
N GLY A 286 18.30 3.37 -14.96
CA GLY A 286 19.46 2.73 -14.34
C GLY A 286 19.12 1.61 -13.35
N ALA A 287 17.91 1.05 -13.39
CA ALA A 287 17.61 -0.18 -12.64
C ALA A 287 18.46 -1.36 -13.14
N VAL A 288 18.84 -2.24 -12.22
CA VAL A 288 19.65 -3.41 -12.55
C VAL A 288 18.74 -4.64 -12.71
N PRO A 289 18.76 -5.35 -13.85
CA PRO A 289 17.91 -6.51 -14.05
C PRO A 289 18.29 -7.65 -13.10
N VAL A 290 17.28 -8.38 -12.63
CA VAL A 290 17.43 -9.54 -11.75
C VAL A 290 16.82 -10.77 -12.41
N VAL A 291 17.60 -11.84 -12.47
CA VAL A 291 17.13 -13.16 -12.92
C VAL A 291 16.66 -13.95 -11.72
N LEU A 292 15.38 -14.33 -11.71
CA LEU A 292 14.78 -15.16 -10.67
C LEU A 292 14.82 -16.63 -11.10
N ALA A 293 15.40 -17.51 -10.27
CA ALA A 293 15.47 -18.94 -10.52
C ALA A 293 15.07 -19.74 -9.28
N ALA A 294 14.48 -20.92 -9.44
CA ALA A 294 14.24 -21.81 -8.30
C ALA A 294 15.58 -22.37 -7.79
N ALA A 295 15.76 -22.33 -6.46
CA ALA A 295 16.89 -22.91 -5.76
C ALA A 295 16.45 -24.03 -4.80
N GLY A 296 15.21 -24.52 -4.95
CA GLY A 296 14.60 -25.57 -4.14
C GLY A 296 13.07 -25.42 -4.08
N SER A 297 12.42 -26.25 -3.29
CA SER A 297 10.94 -26.24 -3.16
C SER A 297 10.37 -25.02 -2.44
N ARG A 298 11.21 -24.27 -1.71
CA ARG A 298 10.82 -23.06 -0.94
C ARG A 298 11.86 -21.93 -1.03
N LYS A 299 12.70 -21.94 -2.08
CA LYS A 299 13.77 -20.96 -2.25
C LYS A 299 13.84 -20.49 -3.70
N VAL A 300 14.00 -19.18 -3.88
CA VAL A 300 14.28 -18.54 -5.17
C VAL A 300 15.61 -17.81 -5.06
N THR A 301 16.48 -17.97 -6.04
CA THR A 301 17.69 -17.15 -6.18
C THR A 301 17.43 -16.00 -7.12
N ALA A 302 17.76 -14.79 -6.67
CA ALA A 302 17.78 -13.57 -7.44
C ALA A 302 19.23 -13.27 -7.83
N SER A 303 19.57 -13.48 -9.11
CA SER A 303 20.93 -13.26 -9.64
C SER A 303 21.03 -11.92 -10.35
N PHE A 304 22.08 -11.14 -10.07
CA PHE A 304 22.33 -9.84 -10.71
C PHE A 304 23.81 -9.48 -10.72
N ASP A 305 24.17 -8.47 -11.52
CA ASP A 305 25.51 -7.90 -11.53
C ASP A 305 25.58 -6.72 -10.55
N ALA A 306 26.12 -6.97 -9.34
CA ALA A 306 26.20 -5.94 -8.31
C ALA A 306 27.24 -4.85 -8.63
N ARG A 307 28.06 -5.00 -9.69
CA ARG A 307 28.93 -3.92 -10.17
C ARG A 307 28.16 -2.75 -10.76
N LEU A 308 26.92 -2.99 -11.18
CA LEU A 308 26.03 -1.96 -11.70
C LEU A 308 25.36 -1.16 -10.58
N LEU A 309 25.60 -1.52 -9.32
CA LEU A 309 25.04 -0.86 -8.14
C LEU A 309 26.07 0.09 -7.52
N VAL A 310 25.57 1.19 -6.96
CA VAL A 310 26.34 2.21 -6.26
C VAL A 310 26.55 1.74 -4.82
N ALA A 311 27.80 1.65 -4.39
CA ALA A 311 28.14 1.33 -3.01
C ALA A 311 27.57 2.37 -2.03
N GLY A 312 27.18 1.93 -0.84
CA GLY A 312 26.53 2.77 0.17
C GLY A 312 25.05 3.06 -0.10
N THR A 313 24.49 2.57 -1.21
CA THR A 313 23.09 2.80 -1.58
C THR A 313 22.22 1.61 -1.19
N HIS A 314 21.01 1.89 -0.68
CA HIS A 314 19.97 0.90 -0.46
C HIS A 314 19.20 0.68 -1.75
N TYR A 315 19.00 -0.57 -2.14
CA TYR A 315 18.20 -0.95 -3.29
C TYR A 315 16.94 -1.69 -2.84
N SER A 316 15.86 -1.53 -3.59
CA SER A 316 14.65 -2.34 -3.47
C SER A 316 14.58 -3.30 -4.64
N LEU A 317 14.40 -4.59 -4.36
CA LEU A 317 14.01 -5.57 -5.38
C LEU A 317 12.55 -5.31 -5.76
N CYS A 318 12.29 -4.98 -7.02
CA CYS A 318 10.95 -4.89 -7.58
C CYS A 318 10.70 -6.17 -8.38
N VAL A 319 9.53 -6.78 -8.19
CA VAL A 319 9.13 -8.01 -8.90
C VAL A 319 7.79 -7.76 -9.59
N THR A 320 7.73 -8.03 -10.90
CA THR A 320 6.54 -7.84 -11.72
C THR A 320 5.99 -9.20 -12.16
N PRO A 321 4.71 -9.51 -11.92
CA PRO A 321 4.11 -10.77 -12.32
C PRO A 321 4.08 -10.94 -13.85
N PRO A 322 4.07 -12.19 -14.35
CA PRO A 322 3.84 -12.48 -15.77
C PRO A 322 2.49 -11.91 -16.20
N GLY A 323 2.46 -11.18 -17.31
CA GLY A 323 1.22 -10.58 -17.82
C GLY A 323 0.76 -9.33 -17.07
N GLY A 324 1.66 -8.63 -16.35
CA GLY A 324 1.36 -7.34 -15.72
C GLY A 324 0.65 -6.34 -16.66
N PRO A 325 -0.06 -5.35 -16.11
CA PRO A 325 -1.08 -4.58 -16.82
C PRO A 325 -0.52 -3.98 -18.12
N ARG A 326 -1.25 -4.21 -19.22
CA ARG A 326 -0.98 -3.58 -20.51
C ARG A 326 -1.18 -2.06 -20.36
N LEU A 327 -0.42 -1.28 -21.13
CA LEU A 327 -0.55 0.19 -21.18
C LEU A 327 -2.03 0.60 -21.27
N GLY A 328 -2.58 1.25 -20.23
CA GLY A 328 -3.91 1.88 -20.26
C GLY A 328 -4.94 1.47 -19.19
N GLU A 329 -4.70 0.45 -18.35
CA GLU A 329 -5.64 0.09 -17.28
C GLU A 329 -5.42 0.90 -15.98
N PRO A 330 -6.49 1.41 -15.33
CA PRO A 330 -6.39 2.25 -14.13
C PRO A 330 -5.96 1.44 -12.89
N GLU A 331 -4.81 1.82 -12.32
CA GLU A 331 -4.37 1.79 -10.92
C GLU A 331 -4.82 0.67 -9.94
N ALA A 332 -5.04 -0.56 -10.38
CA ALA A 332 -4.98 -1.70 -9.45
C ALA A 332 -3.51 -1.92 -9.03
N GLY A 333 -3.16 -1.36 -7.87
CA GLY A 333 -1.87 -1.37 -7.19
C GLY A 333 -0.79 -2.30 -7.76
N ARG A 334 0.18 -1.74 -8.48
CA ARG A 334 1.44 -2.44 -8.75
C ARG A 334 2.19 -2.51 -7.43
N SER A 335 2.13 -3.58 -6.63
CA SER A 335 2.93 -3.68 -5.41
C SER A 335 4.08 -4.66 -5.57
N GLY A 336 5.31 -4.12 -5.54
CA GLY A 336 6.54 -4.93 -5.52
C GLY A 336 6.84 -5.37 -4.10
N THR A 337 7.34 -6.59 -3.93
CA THR A 337 7.89 -6.99 -2.62
C THR A 337 9.21 -6.26 -2.38
N LYS A 338 9.27 -5.34 -1.40
CA LYS A 338 10.51 -4.67 -1.04
C LYS A 338 11.47 -5.63 -0.34
N VAL A 339 12.50 -6.09 -1.06
CA VAL A 339 13.71 -6.66 -0.44
C VAL A 339 14.78 -5.59 -0.45
N SER A 340 15.25 -5.18 0.74
CA SER A 340 16.30 -4.18 0.86
C SER A 340 17.67 -4.82 0.72
N VAL A 341 18.41 -4.39 -0.30
CA VAL A 341 19.78 -4.84 -0.58
C VAL A 341 20.71 -3.66 -0.32
N PHE A 342 21.68 -3.83 0.56
CA PHE A 342 22.71 -2.82 0.81
C PHE A 342 23.99 -3.23 0.10
N VAL A 343 24.58 -2.33 -0.69
CA VAL A 343 25.83 -2.63 -1.41
C VAL A 343 27.00 -2.05 -0.64
N THR A 344 27.87 -2.90 -0.10
CA THR A 344 29.10 -2.42 0.57
C THR A 344 30.18 -2.13 -0.43
N GLY A 345 31.03 -1.14 -0.19
CA GLY A 345 32.25 -0.91 -0.99
C GLY A 345 33.35 -1.97 -0.81
N PHE A 346 33.14 -3.00 0.03
CA PHE A 346 34.18 -3.94 0.44
C PHE A 346 33.90 -5.35 -0.09
N THR A 347 34.97 -6.05 -0.47
CA THR A 347 34.92 -7.46 -0.87
C THR A 347 35.18 -8.34 0.35
N SER A 348 34.14 -8.59 1.15
CA SER A 348 34.12 -9.42 2.37
C SER A 348 34.98 -8.93 3.55
N ALA A 349 34.39 -8.99 4.76
CA ALA A 349 35.14 -9.18 5.99
C ALA A 349 34.85 -10.60 6.46
N THR A 350 35.78 -11.53 6.27
CA THR A 350 35.75 -12.84 6.93
C THR A 350 36.08 -12.64 8.40
N ALA A 351 35.08 -12.29 9.19
CA ALA A 351 35.13 -12.44 10.64
C ALA A 351 33.89 -13.22 11.06
N ALA A 352 34.02 -14.56 11.12
CA ALA A 352 33.05 -15.37 11.83
C ALA A 352 33.15 -15.03 13.32
N LEU A 353 32.27 -14.17 13.81
CA LEU A 353 32.02 -14.06 15.25
C LEU A 353 31.34 -15.34 15.69
N GLN A 354 32.10 -16.28 16.26
CA GLN A 354 31.52 -17.44 16.93
C GLN A 354 30.70 -16.95 18.14
N PRO A 355 29.45 -17.40 18.32
CA PRO A 355 28.73 -17.14 19.55
C PRO A 355 29.45 -17.86 20.70
N ALA A 356 29.99 -17.10 21.64
CA ALA A 356 30.36 -17.65 22.94
C ALA A 356 29.06 -18.12 23.60
N GLY A 357 28.89 -19.44 23.76
CA GLY A 357 27.75 -20.01 24.45
C GLY A 357 27.67 -19.45 25.87
N GLY A 358 26.67 -18.60 26.12
CA GLY A 358 26.40 -18.02 27.43
C GLY A 358 25.88 -16.60 27.33
N LEU A 359 24.70 -16.36 27.89
CA LEU A 359 24.08 -15.04 28.11
C LEU A 359 25.08 -14.09 28.81
N GLY A 360 25.72 -13.23 28.03
CA GLY A 360 26.61 -12.18 28.53
C GLY A 360 27.68 -11.79 27.52
N LEU A 361 27.55 -10.61 26.92
CA LEU A 361 28.60 -10.01 26.09
C LEU A 361 29.78 -9.63 27.00
N ARG A 362 30.76 -10.52 27.16
CA ARG A 362 32.10 -10.14 27.59
C ARG A 362 32.90 -9.76 26.35
N PRO A 363 33.46 -8.54 26.26
CA PRO A 363 34.36 -8.20 25.18
C PRO A 363 35.61 -9.06 25.28
N LEU A 364 35.82 -9.95 24.30
CA LEU A 364 37.11 -10.62 24.13
C LEU A 364 38.17 -9.57 23.79
N PRO A 365 39.42 -9.69 24.29
CA PRO A 365 40.47 -8.74 23.95
C PRO A 365 40.85 -8.89 22.47
N LEU A 366 40.80 -7.76 21.74
CA LEU A 366 41.43 -7.51 20.44
C LEU A 366 41.08 -8.48 19.29
N GLN A 367 39.82 -8.48 18.86
CA GLN A 367 39.54 -8.85 17.46
C GLN A 367 39.79 -7.62 16.56
N ARG A 368 40.80 -7.69 15.69
CA ARG A 368 41.04 -6.70 14.66
C ARG A 368 40.09 -6.98 13.48
N LEU A 369 39.15 -6.08 13.24
CA LEU A 369 38.38 -6.08 11.99
C LEU A 369 39.25 -5.44 10.90
N ALA A 370 39.83 -6.27 10.03
CA ALA A 370 40.53 -5.78 8.86
C ALA A 370 39.51 -5.48 7.75
N VAL A 371 39.33 -4.20 7.45
CA VAL A 371 38.47 -3.75 6.34
C VAL A 371 39.38 -3.42 5.17
N THR A 372 39.35 -4.23 4.12
CA THR A 372 40.14 -4.02 2.90
C THR A 372 39.31 -3.33 1.83
N CYS A 373 39.72 -2.13 1.44
CA CYS A 373 39.18 -1.42 0.28
C CYS A 373 39.78 -1.99 -1.01
N PRO A 374 38.97 -2.45 -1.97
CA PRO A 374 39.48 -2.83 -3.27
C PRO A 374 40.07 -1.62 -4.01
N ALA A 375 41.10 -1.86 -4.83
CA ALA A 375 41.86 -0.82 -5.55
C ALA A 375 41.02 0.08 -6.49
N TRP A 376 39.77 -0.28 -6.75
CA TRP A 376 38.84 0.47 -7.60
C TRP A 376 37.80 1.28 -6.80
N SER A 377 37.89 1.30 -5.47
CA SER A 377 36.97 2.04 -4.59
C SER A 377 37.64 3.31 -4.04
N ASN A 378 36.93 4.45 -4.09
CA ASN A 378 37.36 5.71 -3.47
C ASN A 378 37.06 5.68 -1.96
N CYS A 379 37.71 4.78 -1.22
CA CYS A 379 37.69 4.86 0.23
C CYS A 379 38.49 6.09 0.67
N SER A 380 37.83 7.19 1.01
CA SER A 380 38.51 8.33 1.62
C SER A 380 38.90 8.00 3.07
N SER A 381 39.92 8.68 3.58
CA SER A 381 40.35 8.59 4.98
C SER A 381 39.29 9.08 6.00
N SER A 382 38.14 9.57 5.55
CA SER A 382 37.02 10.02 6.38
C SER A 382 35.89 8.99 6.53
N SER A 383 36.11 7.76 6.09
CA SER A 383 35.11 6.68 6.16
C SER A 383 34.97 6.16 7.60
N GLU A 384 33.86 6.42 8.29
CA GLU A 384 33.59 5.90 9.65
C GLU A 384 32.89 4.53 9.60
N VAL A 385 33.45 3.52 10.27
CA VAL A 385 32.85 2.18 10.39
C VAL A 385 31.92 2.13 11.61
N TYR A 386 30.61 2.02 11.38
CA TYR A 386 29.62 1.83 12.43
C TYR A 386 29.30 0.36 12.60
N ILE A 387 29.22 -0.09 13.86
CA ILE A 387 28.77 -1.42 14.22
C ILE A 387 27.32 -1.33 14.70
N THR A 388 26.36 -1.91 13.97
CA THR A 388 24.97 -2.01 14.41
C THR A 388 24.67 -3.43 14.90
N SER A 389 23.83 -3.55 15.93
CA SER A 389 23.34 -4.83 16.43
C SER A 389 21.83 -4.87 16.33
N THR A 390 21.32 -5.78 15.53
CA THR A 390 19.90 -6.20 15.56
C THR A 390 19.85 -7.71 15.73
N ALA A 391 19.09 -8.18 16.72
CA ALA A 391 18.89 -9.61 17.01
C ALA A 391 20.17 -10.46 17.20
N GLY A 392 21.24 -9.89 17.77
CA GLY A 392 22.47 -10.65 18.09
C GLY A 392 23.46 -10.80 16.92
N VAL A 393 23.20 -10.14 15.78
CA VAL A 393 24.16 -10.04 14.66
C VAL A 393 24.84 -8.68 14.70
N VAL A 394 26.17 -8.67 14.67
CA VAL A 394 27.02 -7.47 14.58
C VAL A 394 27.25 -7.17 13.09
N GLN A 395 26.79 -6.02 12.59
CA GLN A 395 27.01 -5.57 11.22
C GLN A 395 27.93 -4.35 11.20
N ALA A 396 28.89 -4.29 10.28
CA ALA A 396 29.75 -3.12 10.08
C ALA A 396 29.35 -2.38 8.78
N GLY A 397 29.11 -1.06 8.83
CA GLY A 397 28.79 -0.22 7.68
C GLY A 397 29.55 1.11 7.68
N LEU A 398 29.63 1.81 6.54
CA LEU A 398 30.21 3.16 6.46
C LEU A 398 29.10 4.23 6.34
N GLY A 399 29.31 5.39 6.98
CA GLY A 399 28.56 6.61 6.69
C GLY A 399 29.47 7.70 6.12
N GLU A 400 28.99 8.46 5.13
CA GLU A 400 29.60 9.74 4.74
C GLU A 400 28.96 10.87 5.56
N ARG A 401 29.76 11.77 6.12
CA ARG A 401 29.26 13.06 6.61
C ARG A 401 28.89 13.92 5.39
N ALA A 402 27.62 14.30 5.27
CA ALA A 402 27.28 15.56 4.63
C ALA A 402 27.73 16.70 5.58
N CYS A 403 28.61 17.58 5.13
CA CYS A 403 28.83 18.88 5.76
C CYS A 403 27.72 19.85 5.34
#